data_AF-A0A7X0DJC4-F1
#
_entry.id   AF-A0A7X0DJC4-F1
#
_cell.length_a   1.000
_cell.length_b   1.000
_cell.length_c   1.000
_cell.angle_alpha   90.00
_cell.angle_beta   90.00
_cell.angle_gamma   90.00
#
_symmetry.space_group_name_H-M   'P 1'
#
loop_
_entity.id
_entity.type
_entity.pdbx_description
1 polymer ?
#
loop_
_entity_poly.entity_id
_entity_poly.type
_entity_poly.pdbx_seq_one_letter_code
_entity_poly.pdbx_strand_id
1 'polypeptide(L)'
;MKKCKKIILNNNDLHSLIDNIKNIFYEILKEFDRKSLEDIFDYYYEAYDLNNSIYGFIEKFVPIINFLLFEDLEYNFNSDEKKFILNVFDLSANTLESGKLNRLASALVSLKILN
;
A
#
# COMPACT_ATOMS: atom_id res chain seq x y z
N MET A 1 6.52 -7.15 25.09
CA MET A 1 5.72 -8.07 24.27
C MET A 1 4.35 -8.44 24.87
N LYS A 2 4.26 -9.08 26.06
CA LYS A 2 2.96 -9.43 26.68
C LYS A 2 2.04 -8.23 27.01
N LYS A 3 2.60 -7.08 27.42
CA LYS A 3 1.83 -5.85 27.69
C LYS A 3 1.29 -5.18 26.42
N CYS A 4 2.08 -5.07 25.36
CA CYS A 4 1.64 -4.47 24.08
C CYS A 4 0.50 -5.27 23.46
N LYS A 5 0.61 -6.61 23.44
CA LYS A 5 -0.45 -7.50 22.95
C LYS A 5 -1.79 -7.27 23.66
N LYS A 6 -1.76 -7.01 24.97
CA LYS A 6 -2.96 -6.77 25.79
C LYS A 6 -3.61 -5.40 25.54
N ILE A 7 -2.81 -4.39 25.16
CA ILE A 7 -3.32 -3.05 24.79
C ILE A 7 -4.00 -3.10 23.41
N ILE A 8 -3.43 -3.86 22.47
CA ILE A 8 -3.99 -4.05 21.13
C ILE A 8 -5.30 -4.85 21.19
N LEU A 9 -5.36 -5.88 22.04
CA LEU A 9 -6.55 -6.74 22.19
C LEU A 9 -7.69 -6.11 23.02
N ASN A 10 -7.41 -5.05 23.81
CA ASN A 10 -8.41 -4.36 24.63
C ASN A 10 -8.98 -3.09 23.97
N ASN A 11 -8.48 -2.69 22.79
CA ASN A 11 -9.06 -1.58 22.06
C ASN A 11 -10.24 -2.12 21.23
N ASN A 12 -11.45 -1.78 21.64
CA ASN A 12 -12.72 -2.05 20.95
C ASN A 12 -12.85 -1.37 19.58
N ASP A 13 -11.75 -0.97 18.96
CA ASP A 13 -11.74 -0.04 17.84
C ASP A 13 -10.71 -0.48 16.80
N LEU A 14 -10.79 -1.76 16.40
CA LEU A 14 -10.12 -2.27 15.21
C LEU A 14 -10.42 -1.37 13.99
N HIS A 15 -11.64 -0.83 13.93
CA HIS A 15 -12.03 0.21 12.97
C HIS A 15 -11.18 1.47 13.09
N SER A 16 -11.03 2.05 14.29
CA SER A 16 -10.15 3.21 14.50
C SER A 16 -8.69 2.92 14.12
N LEU A 17 -8.20 1.71 14.37
CA LEU A 17 -6.85 1.32 13.97
C LEU A 17 -6.70 1.28 12.44
N ILE A 18 -7.67 0.70 11.74
CA ILE A 18 -7.67 0.65 10.27
C ILE A 18 -7.79 2.04 9.66
N ASP A 19 -8.68 2.88 10.18
CA ASP A 19 -8.83 4.25 9.70
C ASP A 19 -7.55 5.07 9.91
N ASN A 20 -6.84 4.85 11.02
CA ASN A 20 -5.53 5.46 11.24
C ASN A 20 -4.48 4.96 10.23
N ILE A 21 -4.45 3.67 9.92
CA ILE A 21 -3.53 3.09 8.91
C ILE A 21 -3.83 3.66 7.53
N LYS A 22 -5.10 3.74 7.14
CA LYS A 22 -5.57 4.38 5.90
C LYS A 22 -5.09 5.81 5.80
N ASN A 23 -5.31 6.61 6.85
CA ASN A 23 -4.88 8.00 6.87
C ASN A 23 -3.35 8.14 6.74
N ILE A 24 -2.57 7.28 7.41
CA ILE A 24 -1.11 7.27 7.26
C ILE A 24 -0.71 6.92 5.82
N PHE A 25 -1.36 5.92 5.21
CA PHE A 25 -1.11 5.54 3.82
C PHE A 25 -1.38 6.71 2.86
N TYR A 26 -2.48 7.45 3.04
CA TYR A 26 -2.81 8.61 2.22
C TYR A 26 -1.87 9.79 2.45
N GLU A 27 -1.43 10.03 3.69
CA GLU A 27 -0.47 11.10 3.98
C GLU A 27 0.91 10.82 3.36
N ILE A 28 1.36 9.57 3.41
CA ILE A 28 2.62 9.15 2.80
C ILE A 28 2.55 9.29 1.28
N LEU A 29 1.44 8.87 0.66
CA LEU A 29 1.24 8.88 -0.78
C LEU A 29 0.38 10.06 -1.27
N LYS A 30 0.39 11.18 -0.55
CA LYS A 30 -0.49 12.34 -0.82
C LYS A 30 -0.35 12.96 -2.22
N GLU A 31 0.71 12.61 -2.94
CA GLU A 31 0.93 13.03 -4.33
C GLU A 31 0.09 12.23 -5.33
N PHE A 32 -0.41 11.07 -4.92
CA PHE A 32 -1.31 10.21 -5.68
C PHE A 32 -2.77 10.62 -5.41
N ASP A 33 -3.67 10.26 -6.32
CA ASP A 33 -5.10 10.53 -6.13
C ASP A 33 -5.65 9.82 -4.89
N ARG A 34 -6.20 10.60 -3.96
CA ARG A 34 -6.74 10.08 -2.69
C ARG A 34 -7.82 9.04 -2.91
N LYS A 35 -8.75 9.27 -3.85
CA LYS A 35 -9.87 8.36 -4.07
C LYS A 35 -9.39 7.01 -4.60
N SER A 36 -8.40 7.05 -5.49
CA SER A 36 -7.73 5.86 -6.01
C SER A 36 -6.98 5.10 -4.93
N LEU A 37 -6.27 5.79 -4.04
CA LEU A 37 -5.63 5.15 -2.88
C LEU A 37 -6.65 4.52 -1.93
N GLU A 38 -7.78 5.17 -1.70
CA GLU A 38 -8.89 4.65 -0.88
C GLU A 38 -9.46 3.36 -1.48
N ASP A 39 -9.84 3.40 -2.75
CA ASP A 39 -10.45 2.24 -3.43
C ASP A 39 -9.50 1.04 -3.48
N ILE A 40 -8.20 1.30 -3.69
CA ILE A 40 -7.17 0.27 -3.66
C ILE A 40 -7.00 -0.29 -2.25
N PHE A 41 -6.81 0.57 -1.23
CA PHE A 41 -6.63 0.10 0.14
C PHE A 41 -7.80 -0.79 0.57
N ASP A 42 -9.03 -0.36 0.28
CA ASP A 42 -10.25 -1.09 0.63
C ASP A 42 -10.32 -2.45 -0.06
N TYR A 43 -10.05 -2.51 -1.37
CA TYR A 43 -10.02 -3.78 -2.11
C TYR A 43 -9.04 -4.79 -1.49
N TYR A 44 -7.83 -4.35 -1.12
CA TYR A 44 -6.82 -5.24 -0.55
C TYR A 44 -7.11 -5.60 0.91
N TYR A 45 -7.70 -4.68 1.67
CA TYR A 45 -8.12 -4.95 3.04
C TYR A 45 -9.26 -5.96 3.09
N GLU A 46 -10.29 -5.82 2.24
CA GLU A 46 -11.41 -6.75 2.14
C GLU A 46 -10.97 -8.15 1.68
N ALA A 47 -9.97 -8.23 0.80
CA ALA A 47 -9.41 -9.50 0.33
C ALA A 47 -8.44 -10.15 1.33
N TYR A 48 -8.02 -9.46 2.39
CA TYR A 48 -7.01 -9.95 3.32
C TYR A 48 -7.61 -10.88 4.37
N ASP A 49 -7.03 -12.07 4.52
CA ASP A 49 -7.38 -13.00 5.59
C ASP A 49 -6.89 -12.47 6.95
N LEU A 50 -7.80 -11.83 7.69
CA LEU A 50 -7.53 -11.26 9.01
C LEU A 50 -7.16 -12.30 10.08
N ASN A 51 -7.28 -13.60 9.80
CA ASN A 51 -6.68 -14.64 10.64
C ASN A 51 -5.14 -14.51 10.70
N ASN A 52 -4.53 -13.86 9.71
CA ASN A 52 -3.10 -13.54 9.65
C ASN A 52 -2.72 -12.24 10.39
N SER A 53 -3.66 -11.65 11.15
CA SER A 53 -3.51 -10.40 11.90
C SER A 53 -3.37 -9.12 11.05
N ILE A 54 -3.82 -8.01 11.62
CA ILE A 54 -3.67 -6.66 11.05
C ILE A 54 -2.20 -6.23 10.89
N TYR A 55 -1.30 -6.75 11.71
CA TYR A 55 0.14 -6.48 11.58
C TYR A 55 0.72 -7.11 10.32
N GLY A 56 0.30 -8.34 10.00
CA GLY A 56 0.69 -9.00 8.75
C GLY A 56 0.18 -8.24 7.52
N PHE A 57 -0.98 -7.58 7.64
CA PHE A 57 -1.49 -6.71 6.58
C PHE A 57 -0.58 -5.49 6.36
N ILE A 58 -0.21 -4.80 7.44
CA ILE A 58 0.70 -3.65 7.37
C ILE A 58 2.07 -4.05 6.80
N GLU A 59 2.64 -5.16 7.27
CA GLU A 59 3.95 -5.65 6.81
C GLU A 59 3.98 -5.91 5.30
N LYS A 60 2.86 -6.37 4.70
CA LYS A 60 2.74 -6.54 3.25
C LYS A 60 2.67 -5.22 2.48
N PHE A 61 2.16 -4.16 3.11
CA PHE A 61 2.06 -2.84 2.47
C PHE A 61 3.38 -2.06 2.46
N VAL A 62 4.27 -2.30 3.43
CA VAL A 62 5.54 -1.55 3.55
C VAL A 62 6.38 -1.60 2.26
N PRO A 63 6.67 -2.77 1.65
CA PRO A 63 7.43 -2.83 0.41
C PRO A 63 6.75 -2.10 -0.76
N ILE A 64 5.41 -2.14 -0.82
CA ILE A 64 4.64 -1.45 -1.85
C ILE A 64 4.76 0.07 -1.69
N ILE A 65 4.61 0.57 -0.46
CA ILE A 65 4.75 2.01 -0.14
C ILE A 65 6.14 2.49 -0.52
N ASN A 66 7.18 1.78 -0.08
CA ASN A 66 8.56 2.14 -0.37
C ASN A 66 8.81 2.18 -1.89
N PHE A 67 8.21 1.26 -2.66
CA PHE A 67 8.32 1.28 -4.12
C PHE A 67 7.64 2.50 -4.74
N LEU A 68 6.43 2.83 -4.28
CA LEU A 68 5.67 4.00 -4.77
C LEU A 68 6.35 5.33 -4.40
N LEU A 69 7.16 5.35 -3.35
CA LEU A 69 8.01 6.47 -2.95
C LEU A 69 9.36 6.54 -3.70
N PHE A 70 9.61 5.61 -4.63
CA PHE A 70 10.88 5.48 -5.35
C PHE A 70 12.08 5.21 -4.44
N GLU A 71 11.86 4.53 -3.31
CA GLU A 71 12.94 4.06 -2.45
C GLU A 71 13.54 2.76 -3.01
N ASP A 72 14.85 2.58 -2.82
CA ASP A 72 15.56 1.38 -3.24
C ASP A 72 14.99 0.15 -2.51
N LEU A 73 14.59 -0.87 -3.29
CA LEU A 73 13.99 -2.09 -2.76
C LEU A 73 14.64 -3.33 -3.38
N GLU A 74 15.34 -4.08 -2.54
CA GLU A 74 15.60 -5.50 -2.77
C GLU A 74 14.38 -6.32 -2.34
N TYR A 75 13.24 -6.12 -3.01
CA TYR A 75 12.01 -6.85 -2.74
C TYR A 75 11.45 -7.49 -4.02
N ASN A 76 11.18 -8.79 -3.95
CA ASN A 76 10.60 -9.53 -5.07
C ASN A 76 9.08 -9.62 -4.93
N PHE A 77 8.37 -8.68 -5.57
CA PHE A 77 6.92 -8.61 -5.56
C PHE A 77 6.27 -9.88 -6.14
N ASN A 78 5.29 -10.42 -5.43
CA ASN A 78 4.45 -11.51 -5.92
C ASN A 78 3.37 -10.98 -6.90
N SER A 79 2.58 -11.89 -7.48
CA SER A 79 1.58 -11.52 -8.49
C SER A 79 0.51 -10.55 -7.99
N ASP A 80 0.06 -10.71 -6.74
CA ASP A 80 -1.00 -9.87 -6.17
C ASP A 80 -0.47 -8.46 -5.88
N GLU A 81 0.75 -8.36 -5.37
CA GLU A 81 1.42 -7.07 -5.12
C GLU A 81 1.75 -6.34 -6.43
N LYS A 82 2.18 -7.08 -7.47
CA LYS A 82 2.37 -6.49 -8.80
C LYS A 82 1.07 -5.92 -9.34
N LYS A 83 -0.04 -6.63 -9.17
CA LYS A 83 -1.38 -6.14 -9.56
C LYS A 83 -1.78 -4.90 -8.76
N PHE A 84 -1.44 -4.84 -7.47
CA PHE A 84 -1.65 -3.64 -6.64
C PHE A 84 -0.98 -2.43 -7.27
N ILE A 85 0.32 -2.59 -7.50
CA ILE A 85 1.19 -1.53 -7.99
C ILE A 85 0.72 -1.04 -9.37
N LEU A 86 0.31 -1.96 -10.25
CA LEU A 86 -0.27 -1.62 -11.56
C LEU A 86 -1.57 -0.83 -11.44
N ASN A 87 -2.47 -1.24 -10.55
CA ASN A 87 -3.72 -0.51 -10.31
C ASN A 87 -3.44 0.91 -9.80
N VAL A 88 -2.46 1.09 -8.90
CA VAL A 88 -2.04 2.43 -8.45
C VAL A 88 -1.53 3.24 -9.62
N PHE A 89 -0.66 2.66 -10.46
CA PHE A 89 -0.09 3.35 -11.63
C PHE A 89 -1.17 3.81 -12.62
N ASP A 90 -2.08 2.91 -13.01
CA ASP A 90 -3.15 3.21 -13.97
C ASP A 90 -4.07 4.33 -13.46
N LEU A 91 -4.45 4.27 -12.19
CA LEU A 91 -5.29 5.29 -11.58
C LEU A 91 -4.58 6.63 -11.39
N SER A 92 -3.25 6.60 -11.29
CA SER A 92 -2.42 7.79 -11.13
C SER A 92 -2.04 8.47 -12.45
N ALA A 93 -2.32 7.83 -13.59
CA ALA A 93 -1.98 8.36 -14.91
C ALA A 93 -2.63 9.74 -15.20
N ASN A 94 -3.78 10.03 -14.57
CA ASN A 94 -4.51 11.28 -14.75
C ASN A 94 -4.20 12.34 -13.68
N THR A 95 -3.41 12.00 -12.65
CA THR A 95 -3.20 12.86 -11.48
C THR A 95 -1.74 13.15 -11.18
N LEU A 96 -0.83 12.22 -11.45
CA LEU A 96 0.61 12.45 -11.31
C LEU A 96 1.15 13.31 -12.45
N GLU A 97 2.10 14.17 -12.11
CA GLU A 97 2.89 14.90 -13.10
C GLU A 97 3.65 13.93 -14.02
N SER A 98 3.77 14.28 -15.30
CA SER A 98 4.38 13.41 -16.33
C SER A 98 5.79 12.93 -15.97
N GLY A 99 6.60 13.75 -15.31
CA GLY A 99 7.93 13.38 -14.83
C GLY A 99 7.90 12.25 -13.79
N LYS A 100 6.93 12.28 -12.86
CA LYS A 100 6.75 11.25 -11.83
C LYS A 100 6.14 9.98 -12.42
N LEU A 101 5.15 10.13 -13.29
CA LEU A 101 4.54 9.00 -14.01
C LEU A 101 5.59 8.25 -14.83
N ASN A 102 6.47 8.96 -15.54
CA ASN A 102 7.57 8.36 -16.30
C ASN A 102 8.58 7.62 -15.41
N ARG A 103 8.89 8.17 -14.22
CA ARG A 103 9.76 7.48 -13.24
C ARG A 103 9.08 6.20 -12.73
N LEU A 104 7.78 6.25 -12.45
CA LEU A 104 7.04 5.07 -11.99
C LEU A 104 6.98 4.01 -13.08
N ALA A 105 6.64 4.39 -14.32
CA ALA A 105 6.66 3.49 -15.46
C ALA A 105 8.05 2.82 -15.64
N SER A 106 9.13 3.60 -15.52
CA SER A 106 10.50 3.08 -15.62
C SER A 106 10.84 2.08 -14.50
N ALA A 107 10.36 2.35 -13.28
CA ALA A 107 10.54 1.45 -12.14
C ALA A 107 9.73 0.14 -12.32
N LEU A 108 8.51 0.23 -12.86
CA LEU A 108 7.68 -0.94 -13.18
C LEU A 108 8.32 -1.86 -14.22
N VAL A 109 8.91 -1.29 -15.27
CA VAL A 109 9.65 -2.05 -16.29
C VAL A 109 10.89 -2.69 -15.68
N SER A 110 11.65 -1.94 -14.87
CA SER A 110 12.87 -2.45 -14.23
C SER A 110 12.62 -3.65 -13.32
N LEU A 111 11.48 -3.66 -12.62
CA LEU A 111 11.05 -4.78 -11.77
C LEU A 111 10.26 -5.87 -12.50
N LYS A 112 10.13 -5.79 -13.84
CA LYS A 112 9.34 -6.74 -14.64
C LYS A 112 7.91 -6.87 -14.11
N ILE A 113 7.32 -5.73 -13.75
CA ILE A 113 5.92 -5.58 -13.36
C ILE A 113 5.11 -5.22 -14.61
N LEU A 114 5.61 -4.28 -15.40
CA LEU A 114 5.18 -4.02 -16.77
C LEU A 114 6.18 -4.69 -17.72
N ASN A 115 5.68 -5.40 -18.74
CA ASN A 115 6.48 -5.96 -19.83
C ASN A 115 6.34 -5.10 -21.08
#